data_AF-A0A1V9R7Y6-F1
#
_entry.id   AF-A0A1V9R7Y6-F1
#
_cell.length_a   1.000
_cell.length_b   1.000
_cell.length_c   1.000
_cell.angle_alpha   90.00
_cell.angle_beta   90.00
_cell.angle_gamma   90.00
#
_symmetry.space_group_name_H-M   'P 1'
#
loop_
_entity.id
_entity.type
_entity.pdbx_description
1 polymer ?
#
loop_
_entity_poly.entity_id
_entity_poly.type
_entity_poly.pdbx_seq_one_letter_code
_entity_poly.pdbx_strand_id
1 'polypeptide(L)'
;MNTLNELLNVKRKNTVLKSVYVTNKRFDGMLVVEVEPYDTTGFNAINTTPSRYEKAVETITKAVRKYFDGKEKEVWINIYSDVYGANENIYKIKQGKFISELI
;
A
#
# COMPACT_ATOMS: atom_id res chain seq x y z
N MET A 1 10.08 -9.54 6.08
CA MET A 1 9.24 -8.42 5.65
C MET A 1 8.34 -8.05 6.82
N ASN A 2 8.16 -6.76 7.08
CA ASN A 2 7.25 -6.29 8.14
C ASN A 2 6.05 -5.62 7.49
N THR A 3 4.89 -5.80 8.09
CA THR A 3 3.66 -5.12 7.65
C THR A 3 3.65 -3.66 8.12
N LEU A 4 2.96 -2.77 7.41
CA LEU A 4 2.76 -1.40 7.89
C LEU A 4 2.00 -1.36 9.22
N ASN A 5 1.15 -2.35 9.47
CA ASN A 5 0.48 -2.49 10.76
C ASN A 5 1.48 -2.64 11.91
N GLU A 6 2.48 -3.51 11.76
CA GLU A 6 3.54 -3.73 12.76
C GLU A 6 4.46 -2.50 12.87
N LEU A 7 4.91 -1.97 11.73
CA LEU A 7 5.84 -0.85 11.65
C LEU A 7 5.29 0.46 12.24
N LEU A 8 3.97 0.65 12.18
CA LEU A 8 3.28 1.80 12.75
C LEU A 8 2.66 1.51 14.13
N ASN A 9 2.87 0.31 14.69
CA ASN A 9 2.29 -0.15 15.95
C ASN A 9 0.75 0.05 16.02
N VAL A 10 0.07 -0.28 14.91
CA VAL A 10 -1.39 -0.15 14.81
C VAL A 10 -2.05 -1.34 15.52
N LYS A 11 -2.87 -1.04 16.55
CA LYS A 11 -3.56 -2.05 17.38
C LYS A 11 -4.95 -2.45 16.87
N ARG A 12 -5.35 -2.00 15.67
CA ARG A 12 -6.69 -2.28 15.12
C ARG A 12 -6.79 -3.72 14.63
N LYS A 13 -7.80 -4.45 15.10
CA LYS A 13 -8.02 -5.86 14.70
C LYS A 13 -8.34 -6.00 13.20
N ASN A 14 -9.21 -5.14 12.68
CA ASN A 14 -9.68 -5.19 11.30
C ASN A 14 -9.08 -4.02 10.53
N THR A 15 -7.98 -4.24 9.82
CA THR A 15 -7.33 -3.19 9.02
C THR A 15 -6.66 -3.79 7.80
N VAL A 16 -6.75 -3.09 6.66
CA VAL A 16 -6.04 -3.45 5.43
C VAL A 16 -4.52 -3.32 5.56
N LEU A 17 -4.02 -2.56 6.55
CA LEU A 17 -2.57 -2.34 6.74
C LEU A 17 -1.79 -3.60 7.13
N LYS A 18 -2.51 -4.62 7.58
CA LYS A 18 -2.00 -5.96 7.76
C LYS A 18 -1.49 -6.50 6.43
N SER A 19 -2.27 -6.35 5.38
CA SER A 19 -1.96 -6.78 4.01
C SER A 19 -0.93 -5.91 3.29
N VAL A 20 -0.28 -4.94 3.95
CA VAL A 20 0.70 -4.05 3.32
C VAL A 20 2.09 -4.37 3.85
N TYR A 21 2.94 -4.89 2.98
CA TYR A 21 4.30 -5.31 3.30
C TYR A 21 5.32 -4.32 2.78
N VAL A 22 6.21 -3.88 3.68
CA VAL A 22 7.42 -3.16 3.28
C VAL A 22 8.49 -4.18 2.95
N THR A 23 8.90 -4.21 1.68
CA THR A 23 9.92 -5.14 1.20
C THR A 23 11.33 -4.60 1.43
N ASN A 24 12.34 -5.45 1.23
CA ASN A 24 13.74 -5.01 1.10
C ASN A 24 14.15 -4.85 -0.38
N LYS A 25 13.22 -5.04 -1.32
CA LYS A 25 13.47 -4.94 -2.76
C LYS A 25 13.41 -3.48 -3.17
N ARG A 26 14.28 -3.11 -4.12
CA ARG A 26 14.21 -1.83 -4.80
C ARG A 26 14.06 -2.05 -6.30
N PHE A 27 13.23 -1.24 -6.94
CA PHE A 27 13.11 -1.15 -8.38
C PHE A 27 13.41 0.28 -8.79
N ASP A 28 14.36 0.46 -9.71
CA ASP A 28 14.86 1.79 -10.12
C ASP A 28 15.20 2.70 -8.91
N GLY A 29 15.86 2.15 -7.90
CA GLY A 29 16.22 2.84 -6.66
C GLY A 29 15.07 3.06 -5.68
N MET A 30 13.81 2.81 -6.05
CA MET A 30 12.63 3.01 -5.21
C MET A 30 12.31 1.77 -4.39
N LEU A 31 12.03 1.93 -3.10
CA LEU A 31 11.62 0.82 -2.24
C LEU A 31 10.24 0.29 -2.66
N VAL A 32 10.11 -1.02 -2.79
CA VAL A 32 8.84 -1.66 -3.16
C VAL A 32 8.00 -1.93 -1.92
N VAL A 33 6.72 -1.58 -2.00
CA VAL A 33 5.66 -1.87 -1.05
C VAL A 33 4.65 -2.79 -1.74
N GLU A 34 4.48 -4.00 -1.23
CA GLU A 34 3.56 -4.99 -1.78
C GLU A 34 2.27 -4.99 -0.94
N VAL A 35 1.11 -4.97 -1.58
CA VAL A 35 -0.20 -5.10 -0.93
C VAL A 35 -0.83 -6.41 -1.36
N GLU A 36 -0.77 -7.40 -0.47
CA GLU A 36 -1.24 -8.77 -0.69
C GLU A 36 -2.23 -9.16 0.42
N PRO A 37 -3.51 -9.39 0.07
CA PRO A 37 -4.52 -9.76 1.04
C PRO A 37 -4.31 -11.22 1.49
N TYR A 38 -3.94 -11.43 2.74
CA TYR A 38 -3.81 -12.78 3.34
C TYR A 38 -4.95 -13.13 4.29
N ASP A 39 -5.81 -12.17 4.64
CA ASP A 39 -6.97 -12.38 5.50
C ASP A 39 -8.24 -11.83 4.85
N THR A 40 -9.38 -12.20 5.41
CA THR A 40 -10.70 -11.77 4.93
C THR A 40 -10.88 -10.25 4.99
N THR A 41 -10.16 -9.54 5.87
CA THR A 41 -10.27 -8.09 5.97
C THR A 41 -9.59 -7.41 4.79
N GLY A 42 -8.34 -7.80 4.50
CA GLY A 42 -7.59 -7.32 3.35
C GLY A 42 -8.31 -7.68 2.05
N PHE A 43 -8.74 -8.94 1.92
CA PHE A 43 -9.48 -9.42 0.76
C PHE A 43 -10.73 -8.58 0.52
N ASN A 44 -11.56 -8.38 1.55
CA ASN A 44 -12.78 -7.57 1.43
C ASN A 44 -12.50 -6.08 1.19
N ALA A 45 -11.34 -5.57 1.60
CA ALA A 45 -10.99 -4.18 1.38
C ALA A 45 -10.66 -3.91 -0.09
N ILE A 46 -9.96 -4.84 -0.76
CA ILE A 46 -9.44 -4.60 -2.10
C ILE A 46 -10.19 -5.34 -3.21
N ASN A 47 -10.94 -6.42 -2.91
CA ASN A 47 -11.57 -7.25 -3.95
C ASN A 47 -13.10 -7.13 -4.06
N THR A 48 -13.80 -6.33 -3.25
CA THR A 48 -15.28 -6.38 -3.27
C THR A 48 -15.97 -5.32 -4.14
N THR A 49 -15.75 -4.03 -3.87
CA THR A 49 -16.49 -2.95 -4.56
C THR A 49 -15.54 -1.79 -4.86
N PRO A 50 -15.77 -1.02 -5.93
CA PRO A 50 -14.86 0.08 -6.29
C PRO A 50 -14.69 1.09 -5.16
N SER A 51 -15.79 1.46 -4.50
CA SER A 51 -15.79 2.38 -3.36
C SER A 51 -15.04 1.86 -2.13
N ARG A 52 -14.93 0.53 -1.95
CA ARG A 52 -14.12 -0.06 -0.86
C ARG A 52 -12.65 -0.10 -1.25
N TYR A 53 -12.36 -0.44 -2.51
CA TYR A 53 -11.01 -0.40 -3.06
C TYR A 53 -10.41 1.00 -2.92
N GLU A 54 -11.13 2.05 -3.35
CA GLU A 54 -10.68 3.44 -3.21
C GLU A 54 -10.38 3.83 -1.75
N LYS A 55 -11.26 3.46 -0.81
CA LYS A 55 -11.04 3.68 0.63
C LYS A 55 -9.85 2.91 1.18
N ALA A 56 -9.62 1.69 0.68
CA ALA A 56 -8.46 0.89 1.04
C ALA A 56 -7.19 1.57 0.55
N VAL A 57 -7.13 1.98 -0.72
CA VAL A 57 -6.01 2.71 -1.32
C VAL A 57 -5.72 4.01 -0.56
N GLU A 58 -6.74 4.78 -0.20
CA GLU A 58 -6.59 5.99 0.62
C GLU A 58 -6.00 5.67 2.01
N THR A 59 -6.46 4.60 2.65
CA THR A 59 -5.96 4.17 3.95
C THR A 59 -4.49 3.72 3.85
N ILE A 60 -4.15 2.95 2.82
CA ILE A 60 -2.80 2.46 2.56
C ILE A 60 -1.85 3.63 2.30
N THR A 61 -2.18 4.52 1.37
CA THR A 61 -1.33 5.66 1.00
C THR A 61 -1.09 6.61 2.17
N LYS A 62 -2.10 6.87 3.01
CA LYS A 62 -1.92 7.63 4.26
C LYS A 62 -0.93 6.96 5.22
N ALA A 63 -1.02 5.64 5.39
CA ALA A 63 -0.12 4.89 6.26
C ALA A 63 1.30 4.83 5.69
N VAL A 64 1.44 4.59 4.38
CA VAL A 64 2.71 4.62 3.64
C VAL A 64 3.38 5.97 3.83
N ARG A 65 2.66 7.06 3.55
CA ARG A 65 3.18 8.43 3.75
C ARG A 65 3.67 8.63 5.18
N LYS A 66 2.86 8.28 6.18
CA LYS A 66 3.23 8.42 7.59
C LYS A 66 4.50 7.63 7.93
N TYR A 67 4.65 6.41 7.41
CA TYR A 67 5.79 5.57 7.73
C TYR A 67 7.08 6.06 7.06
N PHE A 68 6.99 6.51 5.81
CA PHE A 68 8.16 6.90 5.00
C PHE A 68 8.49 8.39 5.02
N ASP A 69 7.71 9.22 5.71
CA ASP A 69 8.02 10.65 5.87
C ASP A 69 9.43 10.83 6.47
N GLY A 70 10.26 11.62 5.80
CA GLY A 70 11.68 11.81 6.14
C GLY A 70 12.61 10.62 5.83
N LYS A 71 12.10 9.48 5.35
CA LYS A 71 12.91 8.27 5.04
C LYS A 71 13.10 8.06 3.54
N GLU A 72 12.04 8.20 2.77
CA GLU A 72 12.05 7.99 1.32
C GLU A 72 11.38 9.18 0.62
N LYS A 73 11.85 9.54 -0.58
CA LYS A 73 11.19 10.57 -1.40
C LYS A 73 9.96 10.00 -2.11
N GLU A 74 10.06 8.75 -2.52
CA GLU A 74 9.06 8.01 -3.26
C GLU A 74 9.20 6.51 -3.01
N VAL A 75 8.12 5.78 -3.21
CA VAL A 75 8.07 4.32 -3.11
C VAL A 75 7.25 3.76 -4.25
N TRP A 76 7.52 2.52 -4.64
CA TRP A 76 6.75 1.79 -5.63
C TRP A 76 5.70 0.94 -4.90
N ILE A 77 4.42 1.20 -5.11
CA ILE A 77 3.32 0.47 -4.46
C ILE A 77 2.67 -0.47 -5.48
N ASN A 78 2.67 -1.76 -5.16
CA ASN A 78 2.01 -2.81 -5.94
C ASN A 78 0.80 -3.32 -5.18
N ILE A 79 -0.39 -3.11 -5.72
CA ILE A 79 -1.64 -3.59 -5.13
C ILE A 79 -2.17 -4.74 -5.97
N TYR A 80 -2.15 -5.94 -5.41
CA TYR A 80 -2.66 -7.12 -6.09
C TYR A 80 -4.13 -7.33 -5.75
N SER A 81 -5.00 -7.16 -6.74
CA SER A 81 -6.43 -7.45 -6.62
C SER A 81 -6.85 -8.54 -7.60
N ASP A 82 -7.60 -9.51 -7.10
CA ASP A 82 -8.19 -10.58 -7.93
C ASP A 82 -9.30 -10.04 -8.85
N VAL A 83 -9.92 -8.91 -8.48
CA VAL A 83 -11.04 -8.30 -9.21
C VAL A 83 -10.59 -7.16 -10.12
N TYR A 84 -9.61 -6.35 -9.70
CA TYR A 84 -9.15 -5.18 -10.45
C TYR A 84 -7.79 -5.38 -11.12
N GLY A 85 -7.15 -6.55 -10.94
CA GLY A 85 -5.81 -6.83 -11.42
C GLY A 85 -4.71 -6.23 -10.52
N ALA A 86 -3.47 -6.32 -10.99
CA ALA A 86 -2.33 -5.68 -10.34
C ALA A 86 -2.32 -4.18 -10.67
N ASN A 87 -2.17 -3.36 -9.64
CA ASN A 87 -2.11 -1.92 -9.76
C ASN A 87 -0.77 -1.42 -9.21
N GLU A 88 0.15 -1.09 -10.12
CA GLU A 88 1.53 -0.75 -9.83
C GLU A 88 1.76 0.74 -10.06
N ASN A 89 2.13 1.49 -9.02
CA ASN A 89 2.36 2.93 -9.15
C ASN A 89 3.47 3.44 -8.26
N ILE A 90 4.14 4.49 -8.73
CA ILE A 90 5.04 5.29 -7.91
C ILE A 90 4.22 6.27 -7.07
N TYR A 91 4.49 6.30 -5.77
CA TYR A 91 3.85 7.21 -4.81
C TYR A 91 4.86 8.21 -4.25
N LYS A 92 4.63 9.52 -4.50
CA LYS A 92 5.47 10.61 -3.98
C LYS A 92 5.10 10.92 -2.53
N ILE A 93 5.98 10.59 -1.58
CA ILE A 93 5.72 10.69 -0.13
C ILE A 93 5.34 12.12 0.28
N LYS A 94 6.12 13.13 -0.13
CA LYS A 94 5.87 14.53 0.25
C LYS A 94 4.57 15.09 -0.33
N GLN A 95 4.26 14.73 -1.58
CA GLN A 95 3.09 15.23 -2.30
C GLN A 95 1.81 14.48 -1.91
N GLY A 96 1.95 13.26 -1.40
CA GLY A 96 0.83 12.43 -0.99
C GLY A 96 -0.01 11.92 -2.15
N LYS A 97 0.57 11.80 -3.35
CA LYS A 97 -0.12 11.40 -4.57
C LYS A 97 0.66 10.35 -5.34
N PHE A 98 -0.06 9.53 -6.10
CA PHE A 98 0.53 8.72 -7.15
C PHE A 98 1.04 9.62 -8.28
N ILE A 99 2.13 9.20 -8.90
CA ILE A 99 2.50 9.67 -10.22
C ILE A 99 1.62 8.89 -11.19
N SER A 100 0.67 9.56 -11.82
CA SER A 100 -0.01 9.00 -12.97
C SER A 100 1.00 8.99 -14.11
N GLU A 101 1.75 7.90 -14.27
CA GLU A 101 2.42 7.48 -15.51
C GLU A 101 3.26 6.21 -15.25
N LEU A 102 2.76 5.06 -15.71
CA LEU A 102 3.45 4.19 -16.68
C LEU A 102 2.52 3.04 -17.13
N ILE A 103 2.07 3.23 -18.39
CA ILE A 103 1.33 2.35 -19.33
C ILE A 103 -0.19 2.23 -19.10
#